data_AF-A0A9E0GJH4-F1
#
_entry.id   AF-A0A9E0GJH4-F1
#
_cell.length_a   1.000
_cell.length_b   1.000
_cell.length_c   1.000
_cell.angle_alpha   90.00
_cell.angle_beta   90.00
_cell.angle_gamma   90.00
#
_symmetry.space_group_name_H-M   'P 1'
#
loop_
_entity.id
_entity.type
_entity.pdbx_description
1 polymer ?
#
loop_
_entity_poly.entity_id
_entity_poly.type
_entity_poly.pdbx_seq_one_letter_code
_entity_poly.pdbx_strand_id
1 'polypeptide(L)' 'MSPIPNPQFPIRMVIVGTSGSGKTTLAAQVAAKLGIPHIEIDALHWGPNWT' A
#
# COMPACT_ATOMS: atom_id res chain seq x y z
N MET A 1 -28.47 10.49 19.30
CA MET A 1 -27.34 9.54 19.39
C MET A 1 -26.56 9.69 18.09
N SER A 2 -25.61 10.62 18.07
CA SER A 2 -24.82 10.93 16.86
C SER A 2 -23.77 9.84 16.66
N PRO A 3 -23.54 9.36 15.42
CA PRO A 3 -22.47 8.40 15.18
C PRO A 3 -21.13 9.05 15.54
N ILE A 4 -20.36 8.36 16.36
CA ILE A 4 -18.96 8.68 16.65
C ILE A 4 -18.22 8.71 15.30
N PRO A 5 -17.46 9.76 14.95
CA PRO A 5 -16.64 9.74 13.76
C PRO A 5 -15.68 8.56 13.88
N ASN A 6 -15.83 7.58 13.01
CA ASN A 6 -14.89 6.47 12.89
C ASN A 6 -13.51 7.12 12.69
N PRO A 7 -12.52 6.90 13.58
CA PRO A 7 -11.18 7.36 13.31
C PRO A 7 -10.67 6.55 12.11
N GLN A 8 -10.92 7.08 10.91
CA GLN A 8 -10.49 6.51 9.65
C GLN A 8 -8.99 6.79 9.51
N PHE A 9 -8.17 6.27 10.43
CA PHE A 9 -6.74 6.25 10.21
C PHE A 9 -6.52 5.44 8.93
N PRO A 10 -5.82 5.98 7.92
CA PRO A 10 -5.56 5.24 6.70
C PRO A 10 -4.77 3.98 7.05
N ILE A 11 -5.35 2.81 6.79
CA ILE A 11 -4.68 1.53 6.98
C ILE A 11 -3.62 1.41 5.88
N ARG A 12 -2.34 1.58 6.24
CA ARG A 12 -1.22 1.31 5.34
C ARG A 12 -0.76 -0.13 5.53
N MET A 13 -0.87 -0.93 4.47
CA MET A 13 -0.33 -2.29 4.42
C MET A 13 0.99 -2.29 3.66
N VAL A 14 1.99 -2.98 4.21
CA VAL A 14 3.31 -3.18 3.59
C VAL A 14 3.48 -4.67 3.34
N ILE A 15 3.79 -5.05 2.11
CA ILE A 15 4.00 -6.43 1.71
C ILE A 15 5.50 -6.64 1.45
N VAL A 16 6.14 -7.46 2.29
CA VAL A 16 7.57 -7.74 2.25
C VAL A 16 7.84 -9.20 1.88
N GLY A 17 8.95 -9.45 1.20
CA GLY A 17 9.33 -10.79 0.75
C GLY A 17 10.62 -10.81 -0.06
N THR A 18 11.25 -11.98 -0.16
CA THR A 18 12.48 -12.17 -0.93
C THR A 18 12.27 -11.90 -2.43
N SER A 19 13.34 -11.61 -3.17
CA SER A 19 13.24 -11.44 -4.64
C SER A 19 12.59 -12.68 -5.27
N GLY A 20 11.66 -12.48 -6.20
CA GLY A 20 10.90 -13.58 -6.82
C GLY A 20 9.76 -14.19 -5.99
N SER A 21 9.53 -13.75 -4.75
CA SER A 21 8.48 -14.35 -3.89
C SER A 21 7.02 -13.99 -4.25
N GLY A 22 6.81 -13.22 -5.33
CA GLY A 22 5.46 -12.82 -5.76
C GLY A 22 4.82 -11.66 -4.98
N LYS A 23 5.61 -10.85 -4.25
CA LYS A 23 5.13 -9.69 -3.47
C LYS A 23 4.19 -8.78 -4.27
N THR A 24 4.61 -8.43 -5.49
CA THR A 24 3.88 -7.51 -6.39
C THR A 24 2.55 -8.11 -6.80
N THR A 25 2.52 -9.42 -7.08
CA THR A 25 1.29 -10.14 -7.42
C THR A 25 0.33 -10.16 -6.24
N LEU A 26 0.82 -10.44 -5.03
CA LEU A 26 0.00 -10.42 -3.82
C LEU A 26 -0.54 -9.01 -3.54
N ALA A 27 0.30 -7.98 -3.67
CA ALA A 27 -0.07 -6.59 -3.45
C ALA A 27 -1.15 -6.11 -4.42
N ALA A 28 -1.04 -6.46 -5.71
CA ALA A 28 -2.06 -6.18 -6.71
C ALA A 28 -3.39 -6.89 -6.39
N GLN A 29 -3.35 -8.16 -5.96
CA GLN A 29 -4.55 -8.90 -5.60
C GLN A 29 -5.24 -8.35 -4.34
N VAL A 30 -4.46 -7.98 -3.32
CA VAL A 30 -4.98 -7.36 -2.09
C VAL A 30 -5.62 -6.01 -2.40
N ALA A 31 -4.95 -5.18 -3.21
CA ALA A 31 -5.47 -3.90 -3.65
C ALA A 31 -6.80 -4.03 -4.41
N ALA A 32 -6.87 -4.97 -5.37
CA ALA A 32 -8.08 -5.25 -6.13
C ALA A 32 -9.24 -5.75 -5.25
N LYS A 33 -8.95 -6.65 -4.28
CA LYS A 33 -9.97 -7.18 -3.36
C LYS A 33 -10.51 -6.14 -2.39
N LEU A 34 -9.66 -5.22 -1.94
CA LEU A 34 -10.03 -4.19 -0.96
C LEU A 34 -10.48 -2.88 -1.62
N GLY A 35 -10.33 -2.73 -2.94
CA GLY A 35 -10.62 -1.48 -3.64
C GLY A 35 -9.70 -0.32 -3.20
N ILE A 36 -8.48 -0.63 -2.78
CA ILE A 36 -7.51 0.36 -2.27
C ILE A 36 -6.39 0.62 -3.27
N PRO A 37 -5.73 1.79 -3.23
CA PRO A 37 -4.58 2.07 -4.09
C PRO A 37 -3.43 1.08 -3.85
N HIS A 38 -2.87 0.55 -4.94
CA HIS A 38 -1.61 -0.17 -4.91
C HIS A 38 -0.47 0.82 -5.19
N ILE A 39 0.47 0.98 -4.26
CA ILE A 39 1.64 1.85 -4.40
C ILE A 39 2.88 0.97 -4.34
N GLU A 40 3.68 0.98 -5.41
CA GLU A 40 5.01 0.37 -5.37
C GLU A 40 5.98 1.30 -4.66
N ILE A 41 6.57 0.81 -3.57
CA ILE A 41 7.48 1.62 -2.74
C ILE A 41 8.73 2.05 -3.51
N ASP A 42 9.18 1.24 -4.48
CA ASP A 42 10.33 1.57 -5.32
C ASP A 42 10.04 2.79 -6.20
N ALA A 43 8.80 3.00 -6.63
CA ALA A 43 8.40 4.19 -7.38
C ALA A 43 8.49 5.49 -6.56
N LEU A 44 8.48 5.42 -5.22
CA LEU A 44 8.62 6.58 -4.35
C LEU A 44 10.09 7.02 -4.16
N HIS A 45 11.06 6.18 -4.50
CA HIS A 45 12.48 6.47 -4.31
C HIS A 45 13.13 7.22 -5.50
N TRP A 46 12.43 7.38 -6.63
CA TRP A 46 12.92 8.11 -7.81
C TRP A 46 12.38 9.55 -7.87
N GLY A 47 12.68 10.35 -6.86
CA GLY A 47 12.39 11.80 -6.86
C GLY A 47 13.58 12.63 -7.38
N PRO A 48 13.36 13.81 -7.99
CA PRO A 48 14.43 14.65 -8.56
C PRO A 48 15.42 15.26 -7.53
N ASN A 49 15.29 14.94 -6.24
CA ASN A 49 16.08 15.52 -5.15
C ASN A 49 16.85 14.46 -4.33
N TRP A 50 17.34 13.40 -4.97
CA TRP A 50 18.35 12.53 -4.34
C TRP A 50 19.74 13.20 -4.44
N THR A 51 20.26 13.68 -3.31
CA THR A 51 21.65 14.09 -3.09
C THR A 51 22.28 13.22 -2.00
#